data_AF-A0A212K4B1-F1
#
_entry.id   AF-A0A212K4B1-F1
#
_cell.length_a   1.000
_cell.length_b   1.000
_cell.length_c   1.000
_cell.angle_alpha   90.00
_cell.angle_beta   90.00
_cell.angle_gamma   90.00
#
_symmetry.space_group_name_H-M   'P 1'
#
loop_
_entity.id
_entity.type
_entity.pdbx_description
1 polymer ?
#
loop_
_entity_poly.entity_id
_entity_poly.type
_entity_poly.pdbx_seq_one_letter_code
_entity_poly.pdbx_strand_id
1 'polypeptide(L)' 'MALSDMAIKKAKPREKIYTLKDADGLYLEIKPSGKKYWRLRYWIDSKENRLSLGE' A
#
# COMPACT_ATOMS: atom_id res chain seq x y z
N MET A 1 5.06 11.34 -4.48
CA MET A 1 4.73 12.23 -3.36
C MET A 1 4.47 11.33 -2.17
N ALA A 2 5.14 11.58 -1.04
CA ALA A 2 4.99 10.73 0.15
C ALA A 2 3.54 10.77 0.66
N LEU A 3 3.06 9.62 1.14
CA LEU A 3 1.72 9.47 1.71
C LEU A 3 1.74 10.08 3.11
N SER A 4 0.80 10.99 3.39
CA SER A 4 0.72 11.61 4.70
C SER A 4 -0.04 10.74 5.69
N ASP A 5 0.32 10.81 6.97
CA ASP A 5 -0.40 10.17 8.07
C ASP A 5 -1.91 10.49 8.05
N MET A 6 -2.25 11.75 7.74
CA MET A 6 -3.65 12.17 7.61
C MET A 6 -4.37 11.45 6.47
N ALA A 7 -3.71 11.25 5.32
CA ALA A 7 -4.30 10.51 4.20
C ALA A 7 -4.53 9.05 4.58
N ILE A 8 -3.56 8.42 5.27
CA ILE A 8 -3.65 7.05 5.77
C ILE A 8 -4.83 6.89 6.74
N LYS A 9 -4.96 7.80 7.71
CA LYS A 9 -6.05 7.78 8.69
C LYS A 9 -7.43 8.01 8.04
N LYS A 10 -7.52 8.92 7.09
CA LYS A 10 -8.77 9.21 6.35
C LYS A 10 -9.17 8.11 5.37
N ALA A 11 -8.27 7.20 5.02
CA ALA A 11 -8.55 6.15 4.07
C ALA A 11 -9.53 5.12 4.64
N LYS A 12 -10.71 5.03 4.01
CA LYS A 12 -11.81 4.14 4.39
C LYS A 12 -11.80 2.87 3.54
N PRO A 13 -12.19 1.71 4.08
CA PRO A 13 -12.43 0.52 3.27
C PRO A 13 -13.44 0.81 2.15
N ARG A 14 -13.24 0.15 1.00
CA ARG A 14 -14.13 0.18 -0.16
C ARG A 14 -14.56 -1.25 -0.48
N GLU A 15 -15.54 -1.41 -1.36
CA GLU A 15 -16.01 -2.75 -1.80
C GLU A 15 -14.91 -3.61 -2.44
N LYS A 16 -13.88 -2.96 -3.02
CA LYS A 16 -12.71 -3.61 -3.60
C LYS A 16 -11.43 -3.12 -2.96
N ILE A 17 -10.41 -3.99 -3.00
CA ILE A 17 -9.05 -3.63 -2.59
C ILE A 17 -8.57 -2.45 -3.45
N TYR A 18 -8.00 -1.44 -2.82
CA TYR A 18 -7.36 -0.33 -3.50
C TYR A 18 -6.04 0.02 -2.82
N THR A 19 -5.18 0.71 -3.56
CA THR A 19 -3.86 1.08 -3.08
C THR A 19 -3.71 2.59 -3.00
N LEU A 20 -3.01 3.04 -1.96
CA LEU A 20 -2.53 4.40 -1.81
C LEU A 20 -1.02 4.39 -2.01
N LYS A 21 -0.56 4.98 -3.12
CA LYS A 21 0.86 5.01 -3.46
C LYS A 21 1.61 5.99 -2.58
N ASP A 22 2.74 5.54 -2.06
CA ASP A 22 3.76 6.38 -1.44
C ASP A 22 4.89 6.62 -2.48
N ALA A 23 6.14 6.73 -2.02
CA ALA A 23 7.35 6.85 -2.83
C ALA A 23 8.07 5.50 -3.00
N ASP A 24 8.97 5.42 -3.99
CA ASP A 24 9.93 4.32 -4.16
C ASP A 24 9.33 2.91 -4.17
N GLY A 25 8.11 2.78 -4.71
CA GLY A 25 7.41 1.51 -4.81
C GLY A 25 6.70 1.09 -3.52
N LEU A 26 6.80 1.86 -2.44
CA LEU A 26 6.00 1.67 -1.23
C LEU A 26 4.55 2.12 -1.48
N TYR A 27 3.59 1.36 -0.96
CA TYR A 27 2.18 1.71 -0.99
C TYR A 27 1.42 1.02 0.14
N LEU A 28 0.31 1.61 0.51
CA LEU A 28 -0.63 1.05 1.45
C LEU A 28 -1.77 0.36 0.69
N GLU A 29 -1.96 -0.94 0.90
CA GLU A 29 -3.11 -1.69 0.40
C GLU A 29 -4.24 -1.66 1.42
N ILE A 30 -5.43 -1.25 1.00
CA ILE A 30 -6.60 -1.16 1.87
C ILE A 30 -7.61 -2.20 1.44
N LYS A 31 -7.90 -3.15 2.33
CA LYS A 31 -8.87 -4.21 2.09
C LYS A 31 -10.29 -3.76 2.43
N PRO A 32 -11.32 -4.38 1.84
CA PRO A 32 -12.72 -4.16 2.23
C PRO A 32 -13.01 -4.41 3.71
N SER A 33 -12.22 -5.27 4.37
CA SER A 33 -12.31 -5.53 5.80
C SER A 33 -11.83 -4.36 6.69
N GLY A 34 -11.27 -3.29 6.11
CA GLY A 34 -10.69 -2.18 6.85
C GLY A 34 -9.23 -2.37 7.24
N LYS A 35 -8.69 -3.59 7.08
CA LYS A 35 -7.26 -3.87 7.25
C LYS A 35 -6.45 -3.11 6.20
N LYS A 36 -5.37 -2.50 6.66
CA LYS A 36 -4.40 -1.76 5.84
C LYS A 36 -3.11 -2.59 5.83
N TYR A 37 -2.36 -2.58 4.74
CA TYR A 37 -1.11 -3.33 4.66
C TYR A 37 -0.05 -2.52 3.96
N TRP A 38 1.11 -2.36 4.58
CA TRP A 38 2.26 -1.79 3.90
C TRP A 38 2.88 -2.79 2.95
N ARG A 39 3.04 -2.38 1.70
CA ARG A 39 3.55 -3.20 0.60
C ARG A 39 4.63 -2.46 -0.15
N LEU A 40 5.71 -3.16 -0.46
CA LEU A 40 6.80 -2.64 -1.28
C LEU A 40 6.83 -3.40 -2.60
N ARG A 41 6.68 -2.68 -3.71
CA ARG A 41 6.98 -3.18 -5.06
C ARG A 41 8.44 -2.91 -5.35
N TYR A 42 9.17 -3.94 -5.74
CA TYR A 42 10.59 -3.86 -6.06
C TYR A 42 10.93 -4.79 -7.22
N TRP A 43 12.12 -4.64 -7.80
CA TRP A 43 12.60 -5.48 -8.89
C TRP A 43 13.95 -6.09 -8.53
N ILE A 44 14.10 -7.37 -8.79
CA ILE A 44 15.37 -8.11 -8.74
C ILE A 44 15.46 -8.88 -10.06
N ASP A 45 16.58 -8.77 -10.77
CA ASP A 45 16.78 -9.41 -12.08
C ASP A 45 15.64 -9.12 -13.08
N SER A 46 15.17 -7.87 -13.12
CA SER A 46 14.03 -7.41 -13.92
C SER A 46 12.69 -8.10 -13.62
N LYS A 47 12.61 -8.93 -12.56
CA LYS A 47 11.37 -9.54 -12.08
C LYS A 47 10.73 -8.66 -11.02
N GLU A 48 9.47 -8.32 -11.24
CA GLU A 48 8.67 -7.62 -10.26
C GLU A 48 8.35 -8.52 -9.07
N ASN A 49 8.60 -8.00 -7.88
CA ASN A 49 8.31 -8.66 -6.62
C ASN A 49 7.54 -7.71 -5.69
N ARG A 50 6.86 -8.30 -4.71
CA ARG A 50 6.06 -7.59 -3.73
C ARG A 50 6.32 -8.12 -2.32
N LEU A 51 6.76 -7.25 -1.42
CA LEU A 51 6.99 -7.56 0.00
C LEU A 51 5.82 -7.05 0.85
N SER A 52 5.48 -7.77 1.92
CA SER A 52 4.60 -7.28 2.99
C SER A 52 5.46 -6.77 4.14
N LEU A 53 5.26 -5.52 4.55
CA LEU A 53 6.00 -4.91 5.66
C LEU A 53 5.22 -4.93 6.98
N GLY A 54 3.89 -5.05 6.92
CA GLY A 54 3.04 -5.10 8.11
C GLY A 54 1.58 -4.74 7.81
N GLU A 55 0.73 -4.87 8.84
CA GLU A 55 -0.67 -4.39 8.88
C GLU A 55 -0.74 -3.01 9.54
#